data_AF-A0A645E7B9-F1
#
_entry.id   AF-A0A645E7B9-F1
#
_cell.length_a   1.000
_cell.length_b   1.000
_cell.length_c   1.000
_cell.angle_alpha   90.00
_cell.angle_beta   90.00
_cell.angle_gamma   90.00
#
_symmetry.space_group_name_H-M   'P 1'
#
loop_
_entity.id
_entity.type
_entity.pdbx_description
1 polymer ?
#
loop_
_entity_poly.entity_id
_entity_poly.type
_entity_poly.pdbx_seq_one_letter_code
_entity_poly.pdbx_strand_id
1 'polypeptide(L)'
;MAERNLKIEPHWLVHYPPEEALFDGLERMFAVAPVPDGLIVPTTWLPELYRFLVRHSRLVGRDVAVVGVGTPVELRPRPAIVVNSPDELAEVGWRLMTKLLAGGSPEQVVLPLRLLPGGMAGGAPEHEPPEQ
;
A
#
# COMPACT_ATOMS: atom_id res chain seq x y z
N MET A 1 11.58 -3.98 3.59
CA MET A 1 12.73 -3.15 3.16
C MET A 1 13.91 -3.33 4.11
N ALA A 2 13.83 -2.88 5.37
CA ALA A 2 14.94 -2.96 6.33
C ALA A 2 15.50 -4.38 6.54
N GLU A 3 14.64 -5.38 6.76
CA GLU A 3 15.05 -6.79 6.92
C GLU A 3 15.73 -7.39 5.68
N ARG A 4 15.59 -6.75 4.51
CA ARG A 4 16.17 -7.18 3.23
C ARG A 4 17.30 -6.25 2.78
N ASN A 5 17.79 -5.35 3.64
CA ASN A 5 18.80 -4.34 3.32
C ASN A 5 18.47 -3.47 2.10
N LEU A 6 17.18 -3.27 1.81
CA LEU A 6 16.74 -2.38 0.73
C LEU A 6 16.62 -0.95 1.26
N LYS A 7 17.38 -0.04 0.62
CA LYS A 7 17.35 1.38 0.92
C LYS A 7 16.09 2.03 0.34
N ILE A 8 15.50 2.97 1.09
CA ILE A 8 14.45 3.86 0.60
C ILE A 8 15.07 5.25 0.50
N GLU A 9 15.12 5.81 -0.70
CA GLU A 9 15.60 7.17 -0.88
C GLU A 9 14.57 8.18 -0.35
N PRO A 10 14.98 9.27 0.34
CA PRO A 10 14.03 10.24 0.88
C PRO A 10 13.10 10.87 -0.15
N HIS A 11 13.56 11.02 -1.40
CA HIS A 11 12.76 11.59 -2.50
C HIS A 11 11.69 10.62 -3.04
N TRP A 12 11.73 9.33 -2.65
CA TRP A 12 10.65 8.37 -2.93
C TRP A 12 9.50 8.45 -1.93
N LEU A 13 9.60 9.32 -0.93
CA LEU A 13 8.55 9.49 0.08
C LEU A 13 7.66 10.69 -0.28
N VAL A 14 6.37 10.42 -0.39
CA VAL A 14 5.33 11.45 -0.49
C VAL A 14 4.51 11.38 0.80
N HIS A 15 4.78 12.31 1.72
CA HIS A 15 4.05 12.42 2.98
C HIS A 15 2.65 12.95 2.74
N TYR A 16 1.63 12.27 3.29
CA TYR A 16 0.19 12.61 3.27
C TYR A 16 -0.11 14.05 2.82
N PRO A 17 -0.08 14.29 1.51
CA PRO A 17 -0.27 15.63 1.02
C PRO A 17 -1.78 15.91 1.07
N PRO A 18 -2.19 17.19 1.14
CA PRO A 18 -3.49 17.57 0.59
C PRO A 18 -3.63 16.93 -0.80
N GLU A 19 -4.82 16.47 -1.17
CA GLU A 19 -5.05 15.73 -2.44
C GLU A 19 -4.44 16.45 -3.66
N GLU A 20 -4.51 17.79 -3.64
CA GLU A 20 -3.94 18.70 -4.64
C GLU A 20 -2.41 18.57 -4.82
N ALA A 21 -1.68 18.15 -3.79
CA ALA A 21 -0.22 18.04 -3.80
C ALA A 21 0.30 16.60 -4.03
N LEU A 22 -0.59 15.62 -4.25
CA LEU A 22 -0.20 14.25 -4.59
C LEU A 22 0.57 14.19 -5.91
N PHE A 23 0.06 14.87 -6.95
CA PHE A 23 0.70 14.90 -8.27
C PHE A 23 2.11 15.47 -8.21
N ASP A 24 2.31 16.61 -7.55
CA ASP A 24 3.64 17.20 -7.40
C ASP A 24 4.62 16.28 -6.66
N GLY A 25 4.12 15.52 -5.68
CA GLY A 25 4.89 14.49 -4.99
C GLY A 25 5.33 13.37 -5.93
N LEU A 26 4.41 12.87 -6.75
CA LEU A 26 4.68 11.83 -7.74
C LEU A 26 5.62 12.34 -8.85
N GLU A 27 5.45 13.56 -9.34
CA GLU A 27 6.35 14.20 -10.31
C GLU A 27 7.79 14.24 -9.76
N ARG A 28 7.98 14.71 -8.51
CA ARG A 28 9.30 14.73 -7.87
C ARG A 28 9.90 13.34 -7.72
N MET A 29 9.08 12.35 -7.34
CA MET A 29 9.51 10.96 -7.16
C MET A 29 9.99 10.35 -8.48
N PHE A 30 9.28 10.60 -9.58
CA PHE A 30 9.57 10.01 -10.90
C PHE A 30 10.55 10.84 -11.75
N ALA A 31 10.91 12.05 -11.30
CA ALA A 31 11.85 12.93 -11.99
C ALA A 31 13.33 12.55 -11.80
N VAL A 32 13.65 11.78 -10.74
CA VAL A 32 15.03 11.42 -10.38
C VAL A 32 15.23 9.91 -10.51
N ALA A 33 16.30 9.50 -11.19
CA ALA A 33 16.68 8.10 -11.27
C ALA A 33 17.51 7.69 -10.02
N PRO A 34 17.37 6.43 -9.55
CA PRO A 34 16.43 5.42 -10.03
C PRO A 34 14.99 5.74 -9.61
N VAL A 35 14.05 5.45 -10.50
CA VAL A 35 12.61 5.52 -10.18
C VAL A 35 12.20 4.26 -9.44
N PRO A 36 11.20 4.32 -8.55
CA PRO A 36 10.73 3.14 -7.84
C PRO A 36 9.98 2.18 -8.78
N ASP A 37 10.37 0.90 -8.74
CA ASP A 37 9.68 -0.18 -9.45
C ASP A 37 8.44 -0.69 -8.69
N GLY A 38 8.23 -0.20 -7.47
CA GLY A 38 7.12 -0.61 -6.61
C GLY A 38 6.67 0.50 -5.66
N LEU A 39 5.35 0.61 -5.45
CA LEU A 39 4.73 1.62 -4.59
C LEU A 39 3.76 0.98 -3.60
N ILE A 40 3.79 1.48 -2.36
CA ILE A 40 2.82 1.17 -1.30
C ILE A 40 2.00 2.44 -1.07
N VAL A 41 0.68 2.37 -1.32
CA VAL A 41 -0.17 3.56 -1.39
C VAL A 41 -1.49 3.33 -0.67
N PRO A 42 -2.00 4.30 0.12
CA PRO A 42 -3.36 4.25 0.64
C PRO A 42 -4.38 4.04 -0.48
N THR A 43 -5.39 3.19 -0.26
CA THR A 43 -6.37 2.87 -1.33
C THR A 43 -7.14 4.09 -1.82
N THR A 44 -7.24 5.13 -0.99
CA THR A 44 -7.84 6.43 -1.31
C THR A 44 -7.13 7.21 -2.42
N TRP A 45 -5.84 6.93 -2.71
CA TRP A 45 -5.08 7.63 -3.76
C TRP A 45 -4.76 6.75 -4.97
N LEU A 46 -5.21 5.49 -4.96
CA LEU A 46 -4.96 4.59 -6.09
C LEU A 46 -5.55 5.11 -7.41
N PRO A 47 -6.76 5.71 -7.46
CA PRO A 47 -7.28 6.26 -8.72
C PRO A 47 -6.37 7.34 -9.32
N GLU A 48 -5.87 8.26 -8.49
CA GLU A 48 -4.99 9.36 -8.88
C GLU A 48 -3.63 8.84 -9.32
N LEU A 49 -3.07 7.88 -8.59
CA LEU A 49 -1.84 7.19 -8.98
C LEU A 49 -1.98 6.51 -10.34
N TYR A 50 -3.09 5.80 -10.59
CA TYR A 50 -3.32 5.13 -11.87
C TYR A 50 -3.38 6.15 -13.01
N ARG A 51 -4.07 7.28 -12.81
CA ARG A 51 -4.09 8.39 -13.78
C ARG A 51 -2.69 8.95 -14.02
N PHE A 52 -1.91 9.15 -12.97
CA PHE A 52 -0.52 9.63 -13.06
C PHE A 52 0.34 8.67 -13.89
N LEU A 53 0.28 7.36 -13.60
CA LEU A 53 1.08 6.35 -14.30
C LEU A 53 0.70 6.30 -15.80
N VAL A 54 -0.58 6.31 -16.13
CA VAL A 54 -1.04 6.34 -17.53
C VAL A 54 -0.55 7.60 -18.25
N ARG A 55 -0.62 8.78 -17.61
CA ARG A 55 -0.09 10.04 -18.16
C ARG A 55 1.40 9.96 -18.48
N HIS A 56 2.14 9.15 -17.72
CA HIS A 56 3.57 8.94 -17.90
C HIS A 56 3.91 7.66 -18.69
N SER A 57 2.93 7.11 -19.42
CA SER A 57 3.08 5.87 -20.22
C SER A 57 3.60 4.67 -19.43
N ARG A 58 3.26 4.60 -18.14
CA ARG A 58 3.55 3.49 -17.23
C ARG A 58 2.28 2.72 -16.88
N LEU A 59 2.41 1.41 -16.77
CA LEU A 59 1.32 0.50 -16.45
C LEU A 59 1.60 -0.25 -15.14
N VAL A 60 0.59 -0.32 -14.30
CA VAL A 60 0.63 -1.10 -13.06
C VAL A 60 0.80 -2.58 -13.40
N GLY A 61 1.71 -3.25 -12.69
CA GLY A 61 2.02 -4.68 -12.86
C GLY A 61 2.93 -5.01 -14.04
N ARG A 62 3.18 -4.07 -14.95
CA ARG A 62 4.20 -4.19 -16.01
C ARG A 62 5.42 -3.33 -15.70
N ASP A 63 5.20 -2.04 -15.47
CA ASP A 63 6.27 -1.06 -15.30
C ASP A 63 6.45 -0.65 -13.84
N VAL A 64 5.39 -0.74 -13.03
CA VAL A 64 5.40 -0.41 -11.58
C VAL A 64 4.50 -1.37 -10.83
N ALA A 65 5.01 -2.04 -9.80
CA ALA A 65 4.21 -2.83 -8.87
C ALA A 65 3.46 -1.92 -7.90
N VAL A 66 2.18 -2.20 -7.63
CA VAL A 66 1.37 -1.38 -6.71
C VAL A 66 0.70 -2.25 -5.66
N VAL A 67 0.91 -1.88 -4.40
CA VAL A 67 0.22 -2.46 -3.24
C VAL A 67 -0.60 -1.36 -2.56
N GLY A 68 -1.92 -1.52 -2.57
CA GLY A 68 -2.86 -0.71 -1.83
C GLY A 68 -2.88 -1.04 -0.35
N VAL A 69 -3.15 -0.06 0.51
CA VAL A 69 -3.43 -0.27 1.94
C VAL A 69 -4.76 0.38 2.29
N GLY A 70 -5.72 -0.39 2.79
CA GLY A 70 -7.03 0.11 3.20
C GLY A 70 -8.18 -0.70 2.63
N THR A 71 -9.22 -0.02 2.14
CA THR A 71 -10.43 -0.65 1.61
C THR A 71 -10.25 -1.17 0.18
N PRO A 72 -10.89 -2.30 -0.20
CA PRO A 72 -10.89 -2.78 -1.57
C PRO A 72 -11.39 -1.71 -2.55
N VAL A 73 -10.71 -1.58 -3.70
CA VAL A 73 -11.11 -0.70 -4.80
C VAL A 73 -11.14 -1.47 -6.12
N GLU A 74 -12.09 -1.13 -6.97
CA GLU A 74 -12.24 -1.72 -8.31
C GLU A 74 -11.45 -0.89 -9.34
N LEU A 75 -10.19 -1.26 -9.55
CA LEU A 75 -9.30 -0.68 -10.56
C LEU A 75 -8.83 -1.75 -11.55
N ARG A 76 -8.41 -1.31 -12.74
CA ARG A 76 -7.88 -2.18 -13.80
C ARG A 76 -6.50 -1.67 -14.26
N PRO A 77 -5.45 -2.50 -14.21
CA PRO A 77 -5.40 -3.84 -13.59
C PRO A 77 -5.68 -3.77 -12.07
N ARG A 78 -6.10 -4.88 -11.46
CA ARG A 78 -6.44 -4.89 -10.03
C ARG A 78 -5.14 -4.88 -9.21
N PRO A 79 -4.91 -3.90 -8.32
CA PRO A 79 -3.72 -3.90 -7.47
C PRO A 79 -3.82 -4.99 -6.40
N ALA A 80 -2.68 -5.41 -5.85
CA ALA A 80 -2.69 -6.13 -4.59
C ALA A 80 -3.11 -5.16 -3.47
N ILE A 81 -3.91 -5.59 -2.51
CA ILE A 81 -4.40 -4.71 -1.43
C ILE A 81 -4.23 -5.40 -0.09
N VAL A 82 -3.57 -4.73 0.85
CA VAL A 82 -3.58 -5.10 2.26
C VAL A 82 -4.79 -4.46 2.91
N VAL A 83 -5.73 -5.29 3.35
CA VAL A 83 -6.95 -4.85 4.03
C VAL A 83 -6.83 -5.10 5.52
N ASN A 84 -7.33 -4.17 6.32
CA ASN A 84 -7.80 -4.53 7.66
C ASN A 84 -9.16 -5.24 7.49
N SER A 85 -9.56 -6.08 8.45
CA SER A 85 -10.89 -6.67 8.47
C SER A 85 -11.83 -5.74 9.26
N PRO A 86 -12.49 -4.73 8.67
CA PRO A 86 -13.36 -3.81 9.41
C PRO A 86 -14.50 -4.53 10.14
N ASP A 87 -15.07 -5.58 9.53
CA ASP A 87 -16.12 -6.37 10.17
C ASP A 87 -15.61 -7.10 11.42
N GLU A 88 -14.43 -7.70 11.36
CA GLU A 88 -13.81 -8.36 12.51
C GLU A 88 -13.39 -7.35 13.59
N LEU A 89 -12.91 -6.18 13.19
CA LEU A 89 -12.61 -5.08 14.12
C LEU A 89 -13.88 -4.61 14.84
N ALA A 90 -15.00 -4.48 14.13
CA ALA A 90 -16.28 -4.10 14.71
C ALA A 90 -16.80 -5.17 15.67
N GLU A 91 -16.73 -6.45 15.28
CA GLU A 91 -17.14 -7.58 16.12
C GLU A 91 -16.30 -7.68 17.40
N VAL A 92 -14.97 -7.61 17.27
CA VAL A 92 -14.04 -7.61 18.41
C VAL A 92 -14.28 -6.39 19.29
N GLY A 93 -14.45 -5.21 18.69
CA GLY A 93 -14.75 -3.98 19.42
C GLY A 93 -16.03 -4.09 20.25
N TRP A 94 -17.09 -4.62 19.64
CA TRP A 94 -18.36 -4.88 20.34
C TRP A 94 -18.18 -5.85 21.50
N ARG A 95 -17.52 -6.98 21.26
CA ARG A 95 -17.23 -8.00 22.28
C ARG A 95 -16.45 -7.42 23.47
N LEU A 96 -15.41 -6.64 23.19
CA LEU A 96 -14.58 -6.00 24.23
C LEU A 96 -15.39 -4.97 25.03
N MET A 97 -16.23 -4.18 24.35
CA MET A 97 -17.13 -3.24 25.01
C MET A 97 -18.11 -3.97 25.95
N THR A 98 -18.77 -5.03 25.49
CA THR A 98 -19.69 -5.83 26.33
C THR A 98 -18.98 -6.40 27.55
N LYS A 99 -17.76 -6.91 27.39
CA LYS A 99 -16.94 -7.44 28.49
C LYS A 99 -16.64 -6.37 29.54
N LEU A 100 -16.26 -5.17 29.12
CA LEU A 100 -15.98 -4.05 30.03
C LEU A 100 -17.24 -3.60 30.78
N LEU A 101 -18.38 -3.51 30.10
CA LEU A 101 -19.66 -3.16 30.74
C LEU A 101 -20.12 -4.20 31.77
N ALA A 102 -19.73 -5.47 31.60
CA ALA A 102 -19.97 -6.53 32.57
C ALA A 102 -18.97 -6.54 33.75
N GLY A 103 -18.09 -5.54 33.87
CA GLY A 103 -17.06 -5.46 34.92
C GLY A 103 -15.79 -6.25 34.64
N GLY A 104 -15.60 -6.71 33.40
CA GLY A 104 -14.37 -7.37 32.97
C GLY A 104 -13.17 -6.41 32.88
N SER A 105 -11.96 -6.97 32.78
CA SER A 105 -10.73 -6.20 32.63
C SER A 105 -10.45 -5.79 31.16
N PRO A 106 -9.70 -4.71 30.95
CA PRO A 106 -9.21 -4.33 29.62
C PRO A 106 -8.37 -5.45 28.99
N GLU A 107 -8.54 -5.63 27.69
CA GLU A 107 -7.84 -6.62 26.89
C GLU A 107 -7.39 -6.00 25.57
N GLN A 108 -6.19 -6.33 25.12
CA GLN A 108 -5.68 -5.97 23.81
C GLN A 108 -5.77 -7.17 22.87
N VAL A 109 -6.41 -6.97 21.72
CA VAL A 109 -6.53 -7.98 20.67
C VAL A 109 -5.83 -7.48 19.42
N VAL A 110 -4.93 -8.30 18.86
CA VAL A 110 -4.26 -8.02 17.59
C VAL A 110 -4.95 -8.83 16.50
N LEU A 111 -5.46 -8.14 15.48
CA LEU A 111 -6.06 -8.78 14.31
C LEU A 111 -5.08 -8.79 13.15
N PRO A 112 -4.87 -9.94 12.47
CA PRO A 112 -3.95 -10.04 11.36
C PRO A 112 -4.48 -9.27 10.15
N LEU A 113 -3.58 -8.60 9.43
CA LEU A 113 -3.89 -8.01 8.13
C LEU A 113 -4.05 -9.10 7.07
N ARG A 114 -4.89 -8.83 6.07
CA ARG A 114 -5.13 -9.76 4.96
C ARG A 114 -4.62 -9.17 3.66
N LEU A 115 -3.91 -9.99 2.87
CA LEU A 115 -3.51 -9.64 1.52
C LEU A 115 -4.57 -10.15 0.53
N LEU A 116 -5.21 -9.22 -0.18
CA LEU A 116 -6.00 -9.51 -1.36
C LEU A 116 -5.07 -9.45 -2.57
N PRO A 117 -4.79 -10.58 -3.26
CA PRO A 117 -3.91 -10.58 -4.40
C PRO A 117 -4.51 -9.77 -5.55
N GLY A 118 -3.64 -9.01 -6.24
CA GLY A 118 -3.97 -8.30 -7.45
C GLY A 118 -3.92 -9.20 -8.68
N GLY A 119 -4.41 -8.70 -9.81
CA GLY A 119 -4.19 -9.30 -11.12
C GLY A 119 -2.84 -8.86 -11.68
N MET A 120 -1.74 -9.37 -11.12
CA MET A 120 -0.38 -9.05 -11.57
C MET A 120 0.12 -10.15 -12.52
N ALA A 121 0.18 -9.86 -13.82
CA ALA A 121 0.91 -10.66 -14.79
C ALA A 121 2.30 -10.05 -14.96
N GLY A 122 3.23 -10.43 -14.09
CA GLY A 122 4.61 -9.93 -14.10
C GLY A 122 5.21 -10.00 -12.70
N GLY A 123 6.02 -11.03 -12.45
CA GLY A 123 6.87 -11.05 -11.25
C GLY A 123 7.88 -9.91 -11.32
N ALA A 124 8.22 -9.33 -10.17
CA ALA A 124 9.33 -8.40 -10.08
C ALA A 124 10.60 -9.09 -10.64
N PRO A 125 11.45 -8.39 -11.41
CA PRO A 125 12.73 -8.96 -11.83
C PRO A 125 13.51 -9.39 -10.58
N GLU A 126 13.97 -10.64 -10.57
CA GLU A 126 14.81 -11.16 -9.50
C GLU A 126 16.07 -10.30 -9.42
N HIS A 127 16.20 -9.52 -8.35
CA HIS A 127 17.48 -8.90 -8.02
C HIS A 127 18.40 -10.00 -7.50
N GLU A 128 19.31 -10.47 -8.36
CA GLU A 128 20.44 -11.28 -7.94
C GLU A 128 21.24 -10.48 -6.87
N PRO A 129 21.57 -11.10 -5.73
CA PRO A 129 22.37 -10.45 -4.71
C PRO A 129 23.79 -10.20 -5.25
N PRO A 130 24.45 -9.11 -4.84
CA PRO A 130 25.83 -8.84 -5.27
C PRO A 130 26.75 -9.96 -4.77
N GLU A 131 27.55 -10.50 -5.69
CA GLU A 131 28.63 -11.42 -5.37
C GLU A 131 29.60 -10.77 -4.38
N GLN A 132 29.98 -11.52 -3.35
CA GLN A 132 30.86 -11.10 -2.25
C GLN A 132 32.32 -11.02 -2.68
#